data_AF-A0A5B0T191-F1
#
_entry.id   AF-A0A5B0T191-F1
#
_cell.length_a   1.000
_cell.length_b   1.000
_cell.length_c   1.000
_cell.angle_alpha   90.00
_cell.angle_beta   90.00
_cell.angle_gamma   90.00
#
_symmetry.space_group_name_H-M   'P 1'
#
loop_
_entity.id
_entity.type
_entity.pdbx_description
1 polymer ?
#
loop_
_entity_poly.entity_id
_entity_poly.type
_entity_poly.pdbx_seq_one_letter_code
_entity_poly.pdbx_strand_id
1 'polypeptide(L)'
;MKINKKKTLISVSAIAFVSAIAVRATGIADWAPNNGISINCVSTISMPELPHGVKFNGSVYVQIYKDGSGEVDFSGVVTETGEHGVGKSSVQRTIAFEYVMLDSGTVRLSEARLRKKSADTMPDDFFTKAIYDSSEPEKRMHVSKLQNAYLIGNIFSPSLLCVSKS
;
A
#
# COMPACT_ATOMS: atom_id res chain seq x y z
N MET A 1 -11.05 -61.03 19.67
CA MET A 1 -9.83 -60.57 18.96
C MET A 1 -9.18 -59.47 19.81
N LYS A 2 -8.06 -59.76 20.51
CA LYS A 2 -7.38 -58.77 21.39
C LYS A 2 -6.56 -57.80 20.53
N ILE A 3 -7.12 -56.61 20.28
CA ILE A 3 -6.41 -55.54 19.59
C ILE A 3 -5.29 -55.05 20.52
N ASN A 4 -4.04 -55.26 20.11
CA ASN A 4 -2.86 -54.95 20.90
C ASN A 4 -2.61 -53.43 20.87
N LYS A 5 -3.18 -52.70 21.85
CA LYS A 5 -3.23 -51.22 21.93
C LYS A 5 -1.89 -50.52 21.66
N LYS A 6 -0.75 -51.14 21.98
CA LYS A 6 0.59 -50.58 21.70
C LYS A 6 0.91 -50.48 20.20
N LYS A 7 0.51 -51.49 19.40
CA LYS A 7 0.75 -51.47 17.94
C LYS A 7 -0.16 -50.46 17.22
N THR A 8 -1.37 -50.26 17.75
CA THR A 8 -2.32 -49.26 17.24
C THR A 8 -1.89 -47.84 17.58
N LEU A 9 -1.31 -47.61 18.77
CA LEU A 9 -0.82 -46.28 19.15
C LEU A 9 0.37 -45.83 18.30
N ILE A 10 1.31 -46.75 18.03
CA ILE A 10 2.51 -46.46 17.23
C ILE A 10 2.14 -46.19 15.76
N SER A 11 1.19 -46.94 15.21
CA SER A 11 0.73 -46.74 13.83
C SER A 11 -0.03 -45.42 13.65
N VAL A 12 -0.91 -45.05 14.58
CA VAL A 12 -1.62 -43.76 14.53
C VAL A 12 -0.64 -42.58 14.65
N SER A 13 0.36 -42.69 15.54
CA SER A 13 1.36 -41.63 15.71
C SER A 13 2.30 -41.49 14.49
N ALA A 14 2.64 -42.60 13.83
CA ALA A 14 3.45 -42.59 12.62
C ALA A 14 2.68 -41.99 11.42
N ILE A 15 1.39 -42.29 11.28
CA ILE A 15 0.54 -41.75 10.21
C ILE A 15 0.40 -40.23 10.36
N ALA A 16 0.18 -39.73 11.59
CA ALA A 16 0.07 -38.29 11.85
C ALA A 16 1.38 -37.52 11.52
N PHE A 17 2.54 -38.12 11.81
CA PHE A 17 3.84 -37.54 11.49
C PHE A 17 4.11 -37.51 9.98
N VAL A 18 3.81 -38.60 9.26
CA VAL A 18 4.01 -38.66 7.81
C VAL A 18 3.07 -37.68 7.08
N SER A 19 1.82 -37.52 7.55
CA SER A 19 0.92 -36.51 6.99
C SER A 19 1.40 -35.07 7.23
N ALA A 20 1.97 -34.78 8.40
CA ALA A 20 2.49 -33.44 8.71
C ALA A 20 3.72 -33.09 7.83
N ILE A 21 4.56 -34.07 7.50
CA ILE A 21 5.70 -33.89 6.61
C ILE A 21 5.25 -33.76 5.15
N ALA A 22 4.26 -34.55 4.71
CA ALA A 22 3.71 -34.47 3.36
C ALA A 22 3.03 -33.12 3.10
N VAL A 23 2.28 -32.58 4.07
CA VAL A 23 1.66 -31.25 3.96
C VAL A 23 2.72 -30.15 3.80
N ARG A 24 3.85 -30.24 4.52
CA ARG A 24 4.99 -29.31 4.34
C ARG A 24 5.69 -29.46 2.99
N ALA A 25 5.78 -30.68 2.45
CA ALA A 25 6.42 -30.94 1.16
C ALA A 25 5.57 -30.49 -0.05
N THR A 26 4.25 -30.41 0.11
CA THR A 26 3.32 -29.99 -0.97
C THR A 26 3.16 -28.47 -1.11
N GLY A 27 3.81 -27.65 -0.26
CA GLY A 27 3.73 -26.18 -0.35
C GLY A 27 2.36 -25.58 0.00
N ILE A 28 1.40 -26.38 0.46
CA ILE A 28 0.03 -25.94 0.80
C ILE A 28 -0.03 -25.34 2.23
N ALA A 29 1.07 -25.39 2.98
CA ALA A 29 1.15 -24.88 4.36
C ALA A 29 1.58 -23.39 4.48
N ASP A 30 1.93 -22.72 3.39
CA ASP A 30 2.48 -21.35 3.42
C ASP A 30 1.47 -20.25 3.05
N TRP A 31 0.17 -20.54 3.06
CA TRP A 31 -0.83 -19.46 3.11
C TRP A 31 -0.89 -18.88 4.52
N ALA A 32 0.22 -18.32 4.99
CA ALA A 32 0.22 -17.42 6.12
C ALA A 32 -0.52 -16.15 5.68
N PRO A 33 -1.68 -15.80 6.26
CA PRO A 33 -2.43 -14.59 5.89
C PRO A 33 -1.72 -13.29 6.31
N ASN A 34 -0.46 -13.34 6.74
CA ASN A 34 0.22 -12.32 7.53
C ASN A 34 1.56 -11.86 6.95
N ASN A 35 1.73 -11.92 5.62
CA ASN A 35 2.90 -11.35 4.94
C ASN A 35 2.77 -9.84 4.66
N GLY A 36 1.80 -9.16 5.28
CA GLY A 36 1.59 -7.73 5.15
C GLY A 36 2.79 -6.89 5.61
N ILE A 37 2.91 -5.69 5.06
CA ILE A 37 3.94 -4.72 5.39
C ILE A 37 3.41 -3.68 6.37
N SER A 38 4.31 -3.11 7.17
CA SER A 38 4.00 -2.00 8.07
C SER A 38 4.83 -0.79 7.64
N ILE A 39 4.14 0.27 7.21
CA ILE A 39 4.78 1.55 6.85
C ILE A 39 4.10 2.64 7.65
N ASN A 40 4.89 3.53 8.25
CA ASN A 40 4.43 4.79 8.82
C ASN A 40 5.50 5.83 8.53
N CYS A 41 5.28 6.67 7.52
CA CYS A 41 6.29 7.60 7.07
C CYS A 41 5.69 8.90 6.52
N VAL A 42 6.53 9.90 6.35
CA VAL A 42 6.19 11.18 5.74
C VAL A 42 7.22 11.55 4.68
N SER A 43 6.75 12.15 3.61
CA SER A 43 7.58 12.84 2.63
C SER A 43 7.11 14.28 2.46
N THR A 44 8.04 15.20 2.30
CA THR A 44 7.75 16.55 1.80
C THR A 44 8.08 16.58 0.32
N ILE A 45 7.09 16.94 -0.49
CA ILE A 45 7.19 16.90 -1.94
C ILE A 45 7.04 18.31 -2.49
N SER A 46 7.92 18.66 -3.41
CA SER A 46 7.76 19.78 -4.32
C SER A 46 7.74 19.24 -5.74
N MET A 47 6.57 19.31 -6.39
CA MET A 47 6.36 18.99 -7.79
C MET A 47 6.14 20.31 -8.52
N PRO A 48 7.21 20.94 -9.05
CA PRO A 48 7.12 22.25 -9.69
C PRO A 48 6.43 22.22 -11.05
N GLU A 49 6.25 21.01 -11.61
CA GLU A 49 5.62 20.79 -12.91
C GLU A 49 4.94 19.41 -12.92
N LEU A 50 3.62 19.43 -12.78
CA LEU A 50 2.71 18.33 -13.08
C LEU A 50 2.03 18.62 -14.43
N PRO A 51 1.40 17.61 -15.06
CA PRO A 51 0.65 17.81 -16.30
C PRO A 51 -0.29 19.02 -16.22
N HIS A 52 -0.46 19.73 -17.34
CA HIS A 52 -1.32 20.90 -17.46
C HIS A 52 -0.89 22.13 -16.62
N GLY A 53 0.42 22.30 -16.37
CA GLY A 53 0.94 23.50 -15.71
C GLY A 53 0.60 23.57 -14.20
N VAL A 54 0.32 22.41 -13.61
CA VAL A 54 -0.03 22.25 -12.21
C VAL A 54 1.24 22.15 -11.37
N LYS A 55 1.21 22.71 -10.16
CA LYS A 55 2.30 22.62 -9.19
C LYS A 55 1.74 22.13 -7.87
N PHE A 56 2.41 21.19 -7.22
CA PHE A 56 2.04 20.74 -5.88
C PHE A 56 3.22 20.95 -4.92
N ASN A 57 2.95 21.59 -3.78
CA ASN A 57 3.89 21.70 -2.68
C ASN A 57 3.19 21.26 -1.40
N GLY A 58 3.73 20.25 -0.72
CA GLY A 58 3.08 19.73 0.46
C GLY A 58 3.79 18.54 1.07
N SER A 59 3.06 17.84 1.91
CA SER A 59 3.47 16.60 2.55
C SER A 59 2.54 15.47 2.15
N VAL A 60 3.12 14.29 2.00
CA VAL A 60 2.43 13.02 1.81
C VAL A 60 2.77 12.12 2.98
N TYR A 61 1.75 11.73 3.74
CA TYR A 61 1.88 10.75 4.80
C TYR A 61 1.40 9.39 4.29
N VAL A 62 2.19 8.35 4.54
CA VAL A 62 1.86 6.99 4.12
C VAL A 62 1.79 6.11 5.35
N GLN A 63 0.64 5.47 5.52
CA GLN A 63 0.39 4.50 6.57
C GLN A 63 -0.10 3.21 5.93
N ILE A 64 0.62 2.11 6.12
CA ILE A 64 0.22 0.78 5.65
C ILE A 64 0.26 -0.16 6.84
N TYR A 65 -0.80 -0.94 7.00
CA TYR A 65 -1.01 -1.85 8.10
C TYR A 65 -0.80 -3.30 7.65
N LYS A 66 -0.38 -4.16 8.56
CA LYS A 66 -0.13 -5.58 8.24
C LYS A 66 -1.40 -6.37 7.89
N ASP A 67 -2.57 -5.82 8.18
CA ASP A 67 -3.87 -6.45 7.96
C ASP A 67 -4.39 -6.34 6.53
N GLY A 68 -3.61 -5.71 5.63
CA GLY A 68 -4.01 -5.51 4.24
C GLY A 68 -4.65 -4.15 3.97
N SER A 69 -4.77 -3.27 4.97
CA SER A 69 -5.29 -1.92 4.76
C SER A 69 -4.18 -0.85 4.73
N GLY A 70 -4.47 0.30 4.13
CA GLY A 70 -3.56 1.45 4.13
C GLY A 70 -4.22 2.75 3.73
N GLU A 71 -3.53 3.84 4.03
CA GLU A 71 -3.96 5.20 3.76
C GLU A 71 -2.78 6.08 3.30
N VAL A 72 -3.06 6.98 2.35
CA VAL A 72 -2.14 8.04 1.94
C VAL A 72 -2.83 9.38 2.13
N ASP A 73 -2.28 10.23 3.01
CA ASP A 73 -2.77 11.60 3.22
C ASP A 73 -1.93 12.60 2.43
N PHE A 74 -2.60 13.41 1.62
CA PHE A 74 -2.05 14.58 0.94
C PHE A 74 -2.44 15.84 1.72
N SER A 75 -1.45 16.67 2.06
CA SER A 75 -1.66 17.98 2.66
C SER A 75 -0.75 19.00 1.98
N GLY A 76 -1.31 20.05 1.38
CA GLY A 76 -0.48 21.03 0.70
C GLY A 76 -1.26 22.07 -0.08
N VAL A 77 -0.54 22.76 -0.96
CA VAL A 77 -1.08 23.77 -1.87
C VAL A 77 -0.86 23.32 -3.30
N VAL A 78 -1.93 23.37 -4.09
CA VAL A 78 -1.87 23.21 -5.53
C VAL A 78 -1.99 24.58 -6.18
N THR A 79 -1.08 24.86 -7.11
CA THR A 79 -1.14 26.05 -7.97
C THR A 79 -1.38 25.60 -9.40
N GLU A 80 -2.37 26.18 -10.06
CA GLU A 80 -2.69 25.92 -11.46
C GLU A 80 -2.45 27.20 -12.25
N THR A 81 -1.76 27.09 -13.39
CA THR A 81 -1.58 28.21 -14.32
C THR A 81 -2.35 27.90 -15.60
N GLY A 82 -3.49 28.57 -15.79
CA GLY A 82 -4.36 28.37 -16.96
C GLY A 82 -4.60 29.67 -17.74
N GLU A 83 -5.47 29.61 -18.75
CA GLU A 83 -5.80 30.76 -19.61
C GLU A 83 -6.40 31.96 -18.84
N HIS A 84 -7.04 31.70 -17.70
CA HIS A 84 -7.67 32.71 -16.86
C HIS A 84 -6.79 33.20 -15.69
N GLY A 85 -5.50 32.82 -15.65
CA GLY A 85 -4.54 33.24 -14.63
C GLY A 85 -4.11 32.12 -13.68
N VAL A 86 -3.67 32.50 -12.47
CA VAL A 86 -3.10 31.57 -11.48
C VAL A 86 -4.14 31.24 -10.40
N GLY A 87 -4.62 30.01 -10.39
CA GLY A 87 -5.49 29.47 -9.34
C GLY A 87 -4.67 28.85 -8.20
N LYS A 88 -5.15 28.97 -6.95
CA LYS A 88 -4.57 28.30 -5.77
C LYS A 88 -5.64 27.57 -4.99
N SER A 89 -5.38 26.31 -4.66
CA SER A 89 -6.26 25.47 -3.84
C SER A 89 -5.46 24.80 -2.74
N SER A 90 -6.08 24.60 -1.57
CA SER A 90 -5.55 23.72 -0.53
C SER A 90 -6.01 22.29 -0.78
N VAL A 91 -5.08 21.35 -0.66
CA VAL A 91 -5.35 19.92 -0.70
C VAL A 91 -5.25 19.38 0.71
N GLN A 92 -6.31 18.72 1.17
CA GLN A 92 -6.34 17.92 2.38
C GLN A 92 -7.20 16.69 2.13
N ARG A 93 -6.59 15.67 1.53
CA ARG A 93 -7.30 14.44 1.11
C ARG A 93 -6.60 13.20 1.59
N THR A 94 -7.41 12.19 1.88
CA THR A 94 -6.94 10.86 2.24
C THR A 94 -7.41 9.88 1.17
N ILE A 95 -6.49 9.04 0.70
CA ILE A 95 -6.80 7.88 -0.14
C ILE A 95 -6.68 6.65 0.75
N ALA A 96 -7.80 6.05 1.14
CA ALA A 96 -7.81 4.76 1.82
C ALA A 96 -7.87 3.64 0.78
N PHE A 97 -7.21 2.51 1.04
CA PHE A 97 -7.19 1.38 0.12
C PHE A 97 -6.99 0.06 0.87
N GLU A 98 -7.38 -1.02 0.21
CA GLU A 98 -6.96 -2.38 0.56
C GLU A 98 -5.76 -2.76 -0.32
N TYR A 99 -4.89 -3.64 0.16
CA TYR A 99 -3.74 -4.14 -0.57
C TYR A 99 -3.48 -5.63 -0.34
N VAL A 100 -2.85 -6.23 -1.35
CA VAL A 100 -2.25 -7.56 -1.24
C VAL A 100 -0.79 -7.51 -1.68
N MET A 101 0.07 -8.29 -1.02
CA MET A 101 1.45 -8.49 -1.47
C MET A 101 1.45 -9.33 -2.75
N LEU A 102 2.15 -8.87 -3.78
CA LEU A 102 2.39 -9.66 -4.99
C LEU A 102 3.74 -10.39 -4.92
N ASP A 103 4.77 -9.71 -4.42
CA ASP A 103 6.12 -10.23 -4.25
C ASP A 103 6.86 -9.41 -3.17
N SER A 104 8.18 -9.60 -3.04
CA SER A 104 9.00 -8.82 -2.11
C SER A 104 9.04 -7.34 -2.51
N GLY A 105 8.21 -6.54 -1.84
CA GLY A 105 8.19 -5.08 -1.99
C GLY A 105 7.14 -4.57 -2.98
N THR A 106 6.54 -5.42 -3.81
CA THR A 106 5.43 -5.00 -4.68
C THR A 106 4.08 -5.34 -4.05
N VAL A 107 3.22 -4.32 -3.97
CA VAL A 107 1.84 -4.45 -3.52
C VAL A 107 0.87 -4.06 -4.62
N ARG A 108 -0.29 -4.71 -4.62
CA ARG A 108 -1.44 -4.35 -5.45
C ARG A 108 -2.48 -3.67 -4.58
N LEU A 109 -2.81 -2.43 -4.91
CA LEU A 109 -3.80 -1.60 -4.25
C LEU A 109 -5.15 -1.77 -4.95
N SER A 110 -6.22 -1.81 -4.15
CA SER A 110 -7.61 -2.00 -4.60
C SER A 110 -8.56 -1.23 -3.69
N GLU A 111 -9.84 -1.13 -4.09
CA GLU A 111 -10.90 -0.54 -3.25
C GLU A 111 -10.57 0.88 -2.76
N ALA A 112 -9.95 1.69 -3.64
CA ALA A 112 -9.51 3.02 -3.28
C ALA A 112 -10.68 3.96 -3.00
N ARG A 113 -10.69 4.61 -1.84
CA ARG A 113 -11.73 5.53 -1.40
C ARG A 113 -11.13 6.89 -1.06
N LEU A 114 -11.63 7.92 -1.74
CA LEU A 114 -11.23 9.30 -1.52
C LEU A 114 -12.04 9.94 -0.39
N ARG A 115 -11.36 10.56 0.56
CA ARG A 115 -11.96 11.33 1.65
C ARG A 115 -11.42 12.75 1.65
N LYS A 116 -12.33 13.73 1.58
CA LYS A 116 -12.01 15.15 1.57
C LYS A 116 -12.18 15.74 2.98
N LYS A 117 -11.17 16.47 3.47
CA LYS A 117 -11.23 17.18 4.76
C LYS A 117 -11.84 18.56 4.59
N SER A 118 -12.34 19.16 5.67
CA SER A 118 -13.06 20.45 5.64
C SER A 118 -12.25 21.62 5.08
N ALA A 119 -10.92 21.59 5.22
CA ALA A 119 -10.02 22.62 4.73
C ALA A 119 -9.52 22.37 3.29
N ASP A 120 -9.99 21.33 2.61
CA ASP A 120 -9.70 21.09 1.20
C ASP A 120 -10.60 21.97 0.32
N THR A 121 -9.98 22.81 -0.52
CA THR A 121 -10.69 23.65 -1.48
C THR A 121 -10.54 23.16 -2.92
N MET A 122 -9.73 22.12 -3.17
CA MET A 122 -9.51 21.57 -4.50
C MET A 122 -10.78 20.89 -5.04
N PRO A 123 -11.14 21.07 -6.32
CA PRO A 123 -12.18 20.27 -6.98
C PRO A 123 -11.80 18.79 -7.12
N ASP A 124 -12.79 17.90 -7.09
CA ASP A 124 -12.57 16.45 -7.13
C ASP A 124 -12.02 15.96 -8.46
N ASP A 125 -12.61 16.45 -9.56
CA ASP A 125 -12.18 16.15 -10.92
C ASP A 125 -10.73 16.58 -11.14
N PHE A 126 -10.36 17.76 -10.62
CA PHE A 126 -8.99 18.26 -10.71
C PHE A 126 -8.01 17.40 -9.91
N PHE A 127 -8.36 16.98 -8.67
CA PHE A 127 -7.51 16.06 -7.90
C PHE A 127 -7.29 14.74 -8.64
N THR A 128 -8.35 14.19 -9.24
CA THR A 128 -8.25 12.91 -9.95
C THR A 128 -7.44 12.99 -11.25
N LYS A 129 -7.44 14.14 -11.92
CA LYS A 129 -6.64 14.34 -13.15
C LYS A 129 -5.17 14.63 -12.87
N ALA A 130 -4.88 15.39 -11.80
CA ALA A 130 -3.55 15.94 -11.56
C ALA A 130 -2.71 15.18 -10.53
N ILE A 131 -3.34 14.51 -9.55
CA ILE A 131 -2.64 13.91 -8.40
C ILE A 131 -2.90 12.40 -8.30
N TYR A 132 -4.16 11.96 -8.37
CA TYR A 132 -4.52 10.54 -8.25
C TYR A 132 -5.46 10.09 -9.36
N ASP A 133 -4.92 9.39 -10.35
CA ASP A 133 -5.74 8.84 -11.43
C ASP A 133 -6.68 7.74 -10.88
N SER A 134 -7.98 7.99 -10.86
CA SER A 134 -8.99 7.01 -10.43
C SER A 134 -9.48 6.09 -11.55
N SER A 135 -9.01 6.27 -12.80
CA SER A 135 -9.45 5.47 -13.94
C SER A 135 -8.97 4.02 -13.89
N GLU A 136 -7.83 3.78 -13.23
CA GLU A 136 -7.31 2.44 -12.99
C GLU A 136 -7.90 1.83 -11.70
N PRO A 137 -8.69 0.74 -11.79
CA PRO A 137 -9.36 0.13 -10.63
C PRO A 137 -8.37 -0.53 -9.67
N GLU A 138 -7.20 -0.93 -10.17
CA GLU A 138 -6.12 -1.51 -9.39
C GLU A 138 -4.82 -0.81 -9.74
N LYS A 139 -3.97 -0.59 -8.74
CA LYS A 139 -2.66 0.05 -8.93
C LYS A 139 -1.56 -0.81 -8.32
N ARG A 140 -0.37 -0.76 -8.89
CA ARG A 140 0.80 -1.41 -8.31
C ARG A 140 1.74 -0.38 -7.72
N MET A 141 2.16 -0.63 -6.49
CA MET A 141 3.13 0.18 -5.79
C MET A 141 4.32 -0.70 -5.40
N HIS A 142 5.51 -0.20 -5.66
CA HIS A 142 6.75 -0.83 -5.23
C HIS A 142 7.33 -0.05 -4.04
N VAL A 143 7.77 -0.79 -3.02
CA VAL A 143 8.30 -0.28 -1.77
C VAL A 143 9.65 -0.93 -1.50
N SER A 144 10.69 -0.10 -1.39
CA SER A 144 12.02 -0.50 -0.93
C SER A 144 12.34 0.17 0.40
N LYS A 145 12.82 -0.57 1.40
CA LYS A 145 13.27 -0.01 2.68
C LYS A 145 14.72 0.46 2.59
N LEU A 146 14.98 1.68 3.04
CA LEU A 146 16.30 2.33 3.07
C LEU A 146 16.58 2.85 4.48
N GLN A 147 17.25 2.06 5.33
CA GLN A 147 17.53 2.44 6.73
C GLN A 147 16.26 2.92 7.47
N ASN A 148 16.15 4.23 7.72
CA ASN A 148 15.04 4.92 8.37
C ASN A 148 14.01 5.50 7.39
N ALA A 149 14.07 5.16 6.10
CA ALA A 149 13.16 5.65 5.07
C ALA A 149 12.64 4.52 4.18
N TYR A 150 11.65 4.84 3.38
CA TYR A 150 11.05 4.00 2.35
C TYR A 150 11.11 4.74 1.03
N LEU A 151 11.55 4.04 -0.01
CA LEU A 151 11.41 4.49 -1.38
C LEU A 151 10.15 3.85 -1.94
N ILE A 152 9.16 4.68 -2.24
CA ILE A 152 7.84 4.28 -2.71
C ILE A 152 7.66 4.80 -4.13
N GLY A 153 7.11 3.99 -5.01
CA GLY A 153 6.84 4.38 -6.39
C GLY A 153 5.93 3.40 -7.10
N ASN A 154 5.80 3.57 -8.41
CA ASN A 154 5.20 2.55 -9.25
C ASN A 154 6.24 1.46 -9.59
N ILE A 155 5.86 0.48 -10.41
CA ILE A 155 6.74 -0.63 -10.81
C ILE A 155 7.90 -0.22 -11.75
N PHE A 156 7.86 0.98 -12.33
CA PHE A 156 8.84 1.46 -13.30
C PHE A 156 9.83 2.48 -12.70
N SER A 157 9.38 3.27 -11.74
CA SER A 157 10.12 4.41 -11.20
C SER A 157 9.75 4.70 -9.75
N PRO A 158 10.75 4.90 -8.87
CA PRO A 158 10.56 5.54 -7.58
C PRO A 158 9.92 6.92 -7.72
N SER A 159 8.95 7.24 -6.86
CA SER A 159 8.23 8.52 -6.91
C SER A 159 8.34 9.32 -5.61
N LEU A 160 8.67 8.66 -4.50
CA LEU A 160 8.57 9.21 -3.16
C LEU A 160 9.65 8.65 -2.24
N LEU A 161 10.50 9.52 -1.68
CA LEU A 161 11.33 9.18 -0.53
C LEU A 161 10.58 9.56 0.75
N CYS A 162 10.22 8.58 1.55
CA CYS A 162 9.33 8.72 2.70
C CYS A 162 10.07 8.33 3.98
N VAL A 163 10.35 9.30 4.85
CA VAL A 163 11.12 9.08 6.08
C VAL A 163 10.20 8.52 7.17
N SER A 164 10.62 7.45 7.83
CA SER A 164 9.86 6.80 8.88
C SER A 164 9.55 7.78 10.01
N LYS A 165 8.29 7.79 10.45
CA LYS A 165 7.94 8.42 11.71
C LYS A 165 8.28 7.44 12.84
N SER A 166 9.16 7.87 13.74
CA SER A 166 9.50 7.17 14.98
C SER A 166 8.35 7.19 15.97
#